data_AF-A0A952BBV3-F1
#
_entry.id   AF-A0A952BBV3-F1
#
_cell.length_a   1.000
_cell.length_b   1.000
_cell.length_c   1.000
_cell.angle_alpha   90.00
_cell.angle_beta   90.00
_cell.angle_gamma   90.00
#
_symmetry.space_group_name_H-M   'P 1'
#
loop_
_entity.id
_entity.type
_entity.pdbx_description
1 polymer ?
#
loop_
_entity_poly.entity_id
_entity_poly.type
_entity_poly.pdbx_seq_one_letter_code
_entity_poly.pdbx_strand_id
1 'polypeptide(L)' 'MIQDNLQNQILRKMTPQQKLDAALNLYYSARKLKAAWLTQIHKDWSKKQVEQKVKEIFADVQIPLSQWEKARTAT' A
#
# COMPACT_ATOMS: atom_id res chain seq x y z
N MET A 1 23.27 -13.39 -6.53
CA MET A 1 22.38 -13.20 -7.70
C MET A 1 21.01 -12.79 -7.19
N ILE A 2 20.59 -11.55 -7.44
CA ILE A 2 19.20 -11.15 -7.16
C ILE A 2 18.38 -11.81 -8.26
N GLN A 3 17.53 -12.75 -7.88
CA GLN A 3 16.65 -13.46 -8.81
C GLN A 3 15.73 -12.43 -9.46
N ASP A 4 15.83 -12.25 -10.77
CA ASP A 4 14.97 -11.31 -11.49
C ASP A 4 13.56 -11.90 -11.52
N ASN A 5 12.71 -11.44 -10.60
CA ASN A 5 11.36 -11.96 -10.49
C ASN A 5 10.54 -11.56 -11.73
N LEU A 6 9.50 -12.33 -12.04
CA LEU A 6 8.64 -12.10 -13.20
C LEU A 6 8.06 -10.67 -13.21
N GLN A 7 7.81 -10.07 -12.04
CA GLN A 7 7.26 -8.71 -11.91
C GLN A 7 8.23 -7.66 -12.45
N ASN A 8 9.53 -7.79 -12.17
CA ASN A 8 10.56 -6.88 -12.70
C ASN A 8 10.63 -6.96 -14.23
N GLN A 9 10.52 -8.15 -14.80
CA GLN A 9 10.53 -8.35 -16.25
C GLN A 9 9.31 -7.69 -16.91
N ILE A 10 8.13 -7.81 -16.29
CA ILE A 10 6.90 -7.16 -16.73
C ILE A 10 7.05 -5.63 -16.65
N LEU A 11 7.51 -5.10 -15.53
CA LEU A 11 7.71 -3.65 -15.33
C LEU A 11 8.74 -3.09 -16.32
N ARG A 12 9.81 -3.82 -16.64
CA ARG A 12 10.80 -3.38 -17.64
C ARG A 12 10.21 -3.23 -19.05
N LYS A 13 9.20 -4.01 -19.39
CA LYS A 13 8.51 -3.97 -20.70
C LYS A 13 7.41 -2.90 -20.77
N MET A 14 7.00 -2.32 -19.65
CA MET A 14 5.99 -1.27 -19.61
C MET A 14 6.54 0.09 -20.05
N THR A 15 5.73 0.84 -20.78
CA THR A 15 5.99 2.26 -21.05
C THR A 15 5.91 3.08 -19.75
N PRO A 16 6.49 4.29 -19.68
CA PRO A 16 6.36 5.15 -18.52
C PRO A 16 4.90 5.41 -18.10
N GLN A 17 3.99 5.61 -19.06
CA GLN A 17 2.57 5.81 -18.78
C GLN A 17 1.95 4.55 -18.13
N GLN A 18 2.23 3.36 -18.67
CA GLN A 18 1.72 2.11 -18.10
C GLN A 18 2.23 1.87 -16.67
N LYS A 19 3.47 2.25 -16.37
CA LYS A 19 4.02 2.19 -15.02
C LYS A 19 3.27 3.11 -14.06
N LEU A 20 2.99 4.35 -14.50
CA LEU A 20 2.23 5.31 -13.72
C LEU A 20 0.81 4.78 -13.45
N ASP A 21 0.13 4.29 -14.47
CA ASP A 21 -1.22 3.73 -14.34
C ASP A 21 -1.23 2.52 -13.39
N ALA A 22 -0.25 1.62 -13.51
CA ALA A 22 -0.10 0.48 -12.61
C ALA A 22 0.15 0.91 -11.15
N ALA A 23 1.01 1.90 -10.93
CA ALA A 23 1.29 2.44 -9.61
C ALA A 23 0.05 3.09 -8.97
N LEU A 24 -0.70 3.89 -9.74
CA LEU A 24 -1.94 4.50 -9.29
C LEU A 24 -3.00 3.45 -8.95
N ASN A 25 -3.18 2.45 -9.82
CA ASN A 25 -4.10 1.34 -9.57
C ASN A 25 -3.74 0.57 -8.31
N LEU A 26 -2.45 0.30 -8.09
CA LEU A 26 -1.97 -0.33 -6.86
C LEU A 26 -2.25 0.54 -5.64
N TYR A 27 -1.94 1.84 -5.71
CA TYR A 27 -2.20 2.80 -4.62
C TYR A 27 -3.67 2.81 -4.19
N TYR A 28 -4.60 2.94 -5.14
CA TYR A 28 -6.03 2.95 -4.82
C TYR A 28 -6.53 1.59 -4.34
N SER A 29 -6.01 0.49 -4.88
CA SER A 29 -6.39 -0.87 -4.46
C SER A 29 -5.95 -1.14 -3.03
N ALA A 30 -4.73 -0.75 -2.67
CA ALA A 30 -4.21 -0.89 -1.31
C ALA A 30 -5.04 -0.09 -0.30
N ARG A 31 -5.46 1.14 -0.65
CA ARG A 31 -6.35 1.95 0.20
C ARG A 31 -7.70 1.28 0.44
N LYS A 32 -8.31 0.70 -0.61
CA LYS A 32 -9.57 -0.05 -0.50
C LYS A 32 -9.43 -1.27 0.40
N LEU A 33 -8.36 -2.04 0.24
CA LEU A 33 -8.09 -3.19 1.09
C LEU A 33 -7.90 -2.78 2.56
N LYS A 34 -7.18 -1.68 2.81
CA LYS A 34 -7.00 -1.16 4.16
C LYS A 34 -8.30 -0.68 4.79
N ALA A 35 -9.16 -0.02 4.01
CA ALA A 35 -10.49 0.37 4.46
C ALA A 35 -11.33 -0.84 4.85
N ALA A 36 -11.36 -1.89 4.02
CA ALA A 36 -12.10 -3.12 4.33
C ALA A 36 -11.61 -3.80 5.62
N TRP A 37 -10.28 -3.87 5.80
CA TRP A 37 -9.69 -4.39 7.03
C TRP A 37 -10.07 -3.55 8.26
N LEU A 38 -10.01 -2.21 8.17
CA LEU A 38 -10.42 -1.32 9.25
C LEU A 38 -11.89 -1.49 9.63
N THR A 39 -12.79 -1.58 8.64
CA THR A 39 -14.21 -1.84 8.87
C THR A 39 -14.44 -3.18 9.56
N GLN A 40 -13.63 -4.20 9.26
CA GLN A 40 -13.75 -5.52 9.88
C GLN A 40 -13.37 -5.49 11.37
N ILE A 41 -12.30 -4.77 11.73
CA ILE A 41 -11.79 -4.71 13.11
C ILE A 41 -12.49 -3.63 13.97
N HIS A 42 -13.01 -2.56 13.35
CA HIS A 42 -13.70 -1.45 14.00
C HIS A 42 -15.14 -1.35 13.49
N LYS A 43 -15.99 -2.27 13.95
CA LYS A 43 -17.40 -2.34 13.53
C LYS A 43 -18.25 -1.15 13.97
N ASP A 44 -17.79 -0.42 14.98
CA ASP A 44 -18.40 0.77 15.55
C ASP A 44 -18.05 2.05 14.78
N TRP A 45 -17.06 2.01 13.89
CA TRP A 45 -16.66 3.18 13.14
C TRP A 45 -17.61 3.50 12.00
N SER A 46 -17.93 4.79 11.88
CA SER A 46 -18.58 5.32 10.69
C SER A 46 -17.63 5.25 9.48
N LYS A 47 -18.21 5.23 8.28
CA LYS A 47 -17.47 5.28 7.01
C LYS A 47 -16.47 6.45 6.97
N LYS A 48 -16.85 7.62 7.50
CA LYS A 48 -15.99 8.82 7.53
C LYS A 48 -14.77 8.62 8.43
N GLN A 49 -14.92 7.93 9.56
CA GLN A 49 -13.79 7.62 10.45
C GLN A 49 -12.82 6.63 9.79
N VAL A 50 -13.34 5.60 9.12
CA VAL A 50 -12.51 4.66 8.35
C VAL A 50 -11.75 5.40 7.25
N GLU A 51 -12.41 6.23 6.45
CA GLU A 51 -11.78 6.99 5.36
C GLU A 51 -10.71 7.96 5.88
N GLN A 52 -10.97 8.65 6.99
CA GLN A 52 -10.01 9.53 7.64
C GLN A 52 -8.79 8.75 8.14
N LYS A 53 -8.99 7.58 8.76
CA LYS A 53 -7.88 6.73 9.21
C LYS A 53 -7.06 6.18 8.04
N VAL A 54 -7.70 5.76 6.96
CA VAL A 54 -6.99 5.35 5.73
C VAL A 54 -6.20 6.53 5.16
N LYS A 55 -6.75 7.74 5.18
CA LYS A 55 -6.02 8.94 4.76
C LYS A 55 -4.78 9.14 5.62
N GLU A 56 -4.88 9.07 6.94
CA GLU A 56 -3.73 9.20 7.85
C GLU A 56 -2.65 8.15 7.55
N ILE A 57 -3.03 6.88 7.47
CA ILE A 57 -2.09 5.76 7.21
C ILE A 57 -1.30 5.95 5.91
N PHE A 58 -1.95 6.47 4.87
CA PHE A 58 -1.32 6.69 3.56
C PHE A 58 -0.77 8.12 3.38
N ALA A 59 -1.05 9.05 4.31
CA ALA A 59 -0.50 10.41 4.32
C ALA A 59 0.76 10.49 5.18
N ASP A 60 0.95 9.58 6.14
CA ASP A 60 2.21 9.36 6.86
C ASP A 60 3.27 8.71 5.96
N VAL A 61 3.51 9.25 4.76
CA VAL A 61 4.72 8.95 3.95
C VAL A 61 5.95 9.63 4.58
N GLN A 62 6.02 9.64 5.90
CA GLN A 62 7.19 9.96 6.69
C GLN A 62 7.35 8.90 7.77
N ILE A 63 7.13 7.63 7.43
CA ILE A 63 7.66 6.53 8.23
C ILE A 63 9.19 6.55 8.01
N PRO A 64 10.01 6.88 9.03
CA PRO A 64 11.46 6.80 8.91
C PRO A 64 11.83 5.36 8.57
N LEU A 65 12.81 5.15 7.69
CA LEU A 65 13.27 3.82 7.26
C LEU A 65 13.53 2.86 8.44
N SER A 66 13.90 3.40 9.62
CA SER A 66 14.09 2.67 10.87
C SER A 66 12.85 1.97 11.44
N GLN A 67 11.63 2.34 11.02
CA GLN A 67 10.40 1.67 11.46
C GLN A 67 9.98 0.52 10.53
N TRP A 68 10.47 0.49 9.30
CA TRP A 68 10.22 -0.60 8.34
C TRP A 68 10.98 -1.89 8.68
N GLU A 69 12.13 -1.78 9.36
CA GLU A 69 12.91 -2.94 9.81
C GLU A 69 12.20 -3.72 10.92
N LYS A 70 11.53 -3.03 11.85
CA LYS A 70 10.81 -3.66 12.97
C LYS A 70 9.59 -4.47 12.52
N ALA A 71 8.89 -4.02 11.49
CA ALA A 71 7.75 -4.74 10.92
C ALA A 71 8.18 -6.00 10.14
N ARG A 72 9.45 -6.08 9.72
CA ARG A 72 10.00 -7.20 8.95
C ARG A 72 10.62 -8.29 9.83
N THR A 73 11.03 -7.95 11.06
CA THR A 73 11.66 -8.88 12.01
C THR A 73 10.73 -9.39 13.10
N ALA A 74 9.48 -8.92 13.17
CA ALA A 74 8.47 -9.47 14.07
C ALA A 74 7.79 -10.68 13.41
N THR A 75 8.51 -11.81 13.39
CA THR A 75 7.96 -13.18 13.31
C THR A 75 8.29 -13.86 14.63
#